data_AF-A0A6C1TXN8-F1
#
_entry.id   AF-A0A6C1TXN8-F1
#
_cell.length_a   1.000
_cell.length_b   1.000
_cell.length_c   1.000
_cell.angle_alpha   90.00
_cell.angle_beta   90.00
_cell.angle_gamma   90.00
#
_symmetry.space_group_name_H-M   'P 1'
#
loop_
_entity.id
_entity.type
_entity.pdbx_description
1 polymer ?
#
loop_
_entity_poly.entity_id
_entity_poly.type
_entity_poly.pdbx_seq_one_letter_code
_entity_poly.pdbx_strand_id
1 'polypeptide(L)'
;MYRAVAGVGADAQSVNFSWRSAYAGAEFVRYYPVSEPTAAQQVPSREADYGAIAYLSLFAEVHDLTPGVTYEYQIGSDDGGWSKPETFTIDDGDDN
;
A
#
# COMPACT_ATOMS: atom_id res chain seq x y z
N MET A 1 -6.52 4.25 14.46
CA MET A 1 -5.45 3.24 14.64
C MET A 1 -5.35 2.50 13.33
N TYR A 2 -4.36 2.84 12.50
CA TYR A 2 -4.17 2.25 11.19
C TYR A 2 -3.26 1.02 11.34
N ARG A 3 -3.64 -0.11 10.77
CA ARG A 3 -2.78 -1.30 10.69
C ARG A 3 -2.77 -1.74 9.24
N ALA A 4 -1.79 -1.25 8.50
CA ALA A 4 -1.49 -1.76 7.17
C ALA A 4 -0.79 -3.11 7.34
N VAL A 5 -1.30 -4.15 6.70
CA VAL A 5 -0.56 -5.41 6.53
C VAL A 5 -0.05 -5.37 5.10
N ALA A 6 1.26 -5.19 4.95
CA ALA A 6 1.94 -5.40 3.68
C ALA A 6 2.24 -6.90 3.58
N GLY A 7 1.44 -7.63 2.82
CA GLY A 7 1.75 -9.00 2.43
C GLY A 7 2.56 -8.97 1.14
N VAL A 8 3.81 -9.45 1.15
CA VAL A 8 4.51 -9.80 -0.09
C VAL A 8 3.69 -10.88 -0.78
N GLY A 9 3.23 -10.59 -1.99
CA GLY A 9 2.53 -11.54 -2.85
C GLY A 9 3.44 -12.71 -3.23
N ALA A 10 2.83 -13.84 -3.60
CA ALA A 10 3.53 -15.08 -3.91
C ALA A 10 4.57 -14.96 -5.04
N ASP A 11 4.48 -13.91 -5.86
CA ASP A 11 5.32 -13.69 -7.05
C ASP A 11 6.54 -12.80 -6.79
N ALA A 12 6.83 -12.42 -5.54
CA ALA A 12 7.97 -11.56 -5.15
C ALA A 12 8.07 -10.20 -5.89
N GLN A 13 7.04 -9.79 -6.62
CA GLN A 13 6.99 -8.52 -7.36
C GLN A 13 5.68 -7.76 -7.15
N SER A 14 4.82 -8.27 -6.26
CA SER A 14 3.55 -7.64 -5.90
C SER A 14 3.45 -7.51 -4.38
N VAL A 15 2.88 -6.41 -3.92
CA VAL A 15 2.55 -6.20 -2.49
C VAL A 15 1.09 -5.85 -2.38
N ASN A 16 0.39 -6.62 -1.55
CA ASN A 16 -1.00 -6.34 -1.21
C ASN A 16 -1.04 -5.51 0.07
N PHE A 17 -1.68 -4.35 -0.02
CA PHE A 17 -1.95 -3.45 1.09
C PHE A 17 -3.39 -3.61 1.49
N SER A 18 -3.64 -3.90 2.76
CA SER A 18 -4.98 -3.93 3.33
C SER A 18 -5.05 -3.06 4.57
N TRP A 19 -6.05 -2.19 4.64
CA TRP A 19 -6.27 -1.28 5.77
C TRP A 19 -7.75 -1.06 6.04
N ARG A 20 -8.03 -0.40 7.18
CA ARG A 20 -9.38 0.04 7.54
C ARG A 20 -9.39 1.55 7.66
N SER A 21 -10.36 2.19 7.01
CA SER A 21 -10.59 3.62 7.11
C SER A 21 -12.01 3.92 7.56
N ALA A 22 -12.18 5.01 8.31
CA ALA A 22 -13.49 5.58 8.62
C ALA A 22 -13.89 6.65 7.57
N TYR A 23 -12.98 6.99 6.67
CA TYR A 23 -13.24 7.89 5.56
C TYR A 23 -13.98 7.14 4.45
N ALA A 24 -15.09 7.72 3.98
CA ALA A 24 -15.95 7.10 2.96
C ALA A 24 -15.60 7.51 1.52
N GLY A 25 -14.54 8.29 1.32
CA GLY A 25 -14.08 8.69 -0.01
C GLY A 25 -12.99 7.77 -0.56
N ALA A 26 -12.55 8.06 -1.78
CA ALA A 26 -11.47 7.32 -2.43
C ALA A 26 -10.15 7.52 -1.68
N GLU A 27 -9.48 6.41 -1.40
CA GLU A 27 -8.13 6.38 -0.83
C GLU A 27 -7.16 5.69 -1.80
N PHE A 28 -5.89 5.98 -1.65
CA PHE A 28 -4.83 5.55 -2.55
C PHE A 28 -3.65 5.04 -1.75
N VAL A 29 -2.90 4.12 -2.35
CA VAL A 29 -1.55 3.80 -1.92
C VAL A 29 -0.61 4.59 -2.81
N ARG A 30 0.08 5.55 -2.23
CA ARG A 30 1.20 6.24 -2.86
C ARG A 30 2.47 5.49 -2.53
N TYR A 31 3.29 5.17 -3.53
CA TYR A 31 4.58 4.53 -3.32
C TYR A 31 5.66 5.11 -4.24
N TYR A 32 6.91 5.04 -3.81
CA TYR A 32 8.08 5.39 -4.61
C TYR A 32 9.32 4.64 -4.10
N PRO A 33 10.29 4.33 -4.97
CA PRO A 33 11.58 3.84 -4.51
C PRO A 33 12.24 4.91 -3.64
N VAL A 34 12.81 4.52 -2.50
CA VAL A 34 13.46 5.47 -1.57
C VAL A 34 14.61 6.24 -2.23
N SER A 35 15.24 5.62 -3.22
CA SER A 35 16.31 6.21 -4.03
C SER A 35 15.81 7.28 -5.02
N GLU A 36 14.52 7.29 -5.36
CA GLU A 36 13.93 8.22 -6.33
C GLU A 36 12.52 8.69 -5.91
N PRO A 37 12.41 9.60 -4.93
CA PRO A 37 11.12 10.06 -4.38
C PRO A 37 10.27 10.85 -5.38
N THR A 38 10.86 11.32 -6.47
CA THR A 38 10.14 12.00 -7.56
C THR A 38 9.33 11.04 -8.44
N ALA A 39 9.64 9.74 -8.43
CA ALA A 39 8.92 8.70 -9.18
C ALA A 39 7.73 8.14 -8.39
N ALA A 40 6.98 9.02 -7.72
CA ALA A 40 5.82 8.63 -6.94
C ALA A 40 4.69 8.14 -7.84
N GLN A 41 4.27 6.91 -7.61
CA GLN A 41 3.11 6.28 -8.23
C GLN A 41 1.98 6.18 -7.21
N GLN A 42 0.74 6.15 -7.72
CA GLN A 42 -0.46 6.03 -6.90
C GLN A 42 -1.34 4.91 -7.44
N VAL A 43 -1.77 4.02 -6.54
CA VAL A 43 -2.70 2.94 -6.84
C VAL A 43 -4.02 3.21 -6.12
N PRO A 44 -5.17 3.22 -6.82
CA PRO A 44 -6.46 3.38 -6.18
C PRO A 44 -6.79 2.17 -5.32
N SER A 45 -7.37 2.42 -4.14
CA SER A 45 -7.93 1.36 -3.30
C SER A 45 -9.21 0.80 -3.90
N ARG A 46 -9.52 -0.43 -3.50
CA ARG A 46 -10.78 -1.13 -3.77
C ARG A 46 -11.45 -1.42 -2.44
N GLU A 47 -12.75 -1.18 -2.36
CA GLU A 47 -13.55 -1.58 -1.22
C GLU A 47 -13.76 -3.09 -1.21
N ALA A 48 -13.43 -3.72 -0.09
CA ALA A 48 -13.90 -5.05 0.25
C ALA A 48 -15.23 -4.88 1.01
N ASP A 49 -16.33 -4.82 0.27
CA ASP A 49 -17.69 -4.81 0.84
C ASP A 49 -17.89 -6.01 1.78
N TYR A 50 -17.78 -5.78 3.08
CA TYR A 50 -18.06 -6.76 4.15
C TYR A 50 -19.21 -6.33 5.06
N GLY A 51 -20.11 -5.46 4.58
CA GLY A 51 -21.36 -5.11 5.28
C GLY A 51 -21.20 -4.41 6.64
N ALA A 52 -20.02 -3.86 6.94
CA ALA A 52 -19.73 -3.19 8.20
C ALA A 52 -20.01 -1.67 8.10
N ILE A 53 -21.07 -1.21 8.76
CA ILE A 53 -21.59 0.18 8.68
C ILE A 53 -20.64 1.23 9.31
N ALA A 54 -19.58 0.82 10.00
CA ALA A 54 -18.70 1.73 10.76
C ALA A 54 -17.29 1.94 10.18
N TYR A 55 -16.77 1.01 9.37
CA TYR A 55 -15.40 1.08 8.84
C TYR A 55 -15.34 0.39 7.48
N LEU A 56 -14.75 1.07 6.50
CA LEU A 56 -14.47 0.50 5.19
C LEU A 56 -13.19 -0.33 5.27
N SER A 57 -13.27 -1.56 4.79
CA SER A 57 -12.08 -2.39 4.57
C SER A 57 -11.62 -2.13 3.14
N LEU A 58 -10.43 -1.58 3.01
CA LEU A 58 -9.88 -1.17 1.74
C LEU A 58 -8.62 -1.99 1.46
N PHE A 59 -8.44 -2.33 0.21
CA PHE A 59 -7.26 -3.03 -0.24
C PHE A 59 -6.76 -2.46 -1.56
N ALA A 60 -5.45 -2.46 -1.75
CA ALA A 60 -4.80 -2.08 -2.99
C ALA A 60 -3.65 -3.04 -3.26
N GLU A 61 -3.43 -3.34 -4.53
CA GLU A 61 -2.36 -4.21 -4.96
C GLU A 61 -1.40 -3.42 -5.83
N VAL A 62 -0.13 -3.39 -5.41
CA VAL A 62 0.94 -2.79 -6.19
C VAL A 62 1.68 -3.92 -6.89
N HIS A 63 1.89 -3.76 -8.19
CA HIS A 63 2.58 -4.72 -9.05
C HIS A 63 3.85 -4.11 -9.65
N ASP A 64 4.57 -4.92 -10.43
CA ASP A 64 5.75 -4.51 -11.19
C ASP A 64 6.86 -3.93 -10.28
N LEU A 65 6.91 -4.40 -9.03
CA LEU A 65 7.93 -3.96 -8.08
C LEU A 65 9.25 -4.65 -8.36
N THR A 66 10.34 -3.89 -8.20
CA THR A 66 11.68 -4.40 -8.45
C THR A 66 12.19 -5.13 -7.21
N PRO A 67 12.60 -6.40 -7.34
CA PRO A 67 13.21 -7.14 -6.24
C PRO A 67 14.53 -6.51 -5.79
N GLY A 68 14.83 -6.62 -4.48
CA GLY A 68 15.98 -5.97 -3.84
C GLY A 68 15.85 -4.46 -3.64
N VAL A 69 14.75 -3.84 -4.09
CA VAL A 69 14.52 -2.39 -3.96
C VAL A 69 13.65 -2.09 -2.74
N THR A 70 14.07 -1.08 -1.97
CA THR A 70 13.27 -0.51 -0.88
C THR A 70 12.35 0.58 -1.43
N TYR A 71 11.08 0.46 -1.12
CA TYR A 71 10.04 1.42 -1.44
C TYR A 71 9.51 2.05 -0.16
N GLU A 72 9.18 3.33 -0.25
CA GLU A 72 8.38 4.03 0.75
C GLU A 72 6.94 4.12 0.25
N TYR A 73 5.98 3.93 1.15
CA TYR A 73 4.56 4.04 0.86
C TYR A 73 3.80 4.84 1.91
N GLN A 74 2.70 5.42 1.46
CA GLN A 74 1.71 6.11 2.27
C GLN A 74 0.32 5.71 1.81
N ILE A 75 -0.59 5.56 2.76
CA ILE A 75 -1.98 5.22 2.50
C ILE A 75 -2.85 6.40 2.90
N GLY A 76 -3.76 6.80 2.03
CA GLY A 76 -4.73 7.85 2.35
C GLY A 76 -5.16 8.61 1.11
N SER A 77 -5.60 9.84 1.33
CA SER A 77 -6.02 10.73 0.25
C SER A 77 -5.70 12.16 0.63
N ASP A 78 -5.72 13.06 -0.37
CA ASP A 78 -5.52 14.49 -0.13
C ASP A 78 -6.60 15.07 0.81
N ASP A 79 -7.82 14.54 0.74
CA ASP A 79 -8.98 14.97 1.53
C ASP A 79 -9.06 14.27 2.91
N GLY A 80 -8.75 12.97 2.97
CA GLY A 80 -8.75 12.16 4.19
C GLY A 80 -7.47 12.22 5.02
N GLY A 81 -6.41 12.81 4.45
CA GLY A 81 -5.07 12.83 5.01
C GLY A 81 -4.28 11.57 4.70
N TRP A 82 -2.95 11.72 4.65
CA TRP A 82 -2.02 10.61 4.41
C TRP A 82 -1.53 10.00 5.72
N SER A 83 -1.34 8.69 5.72
CA SER A 83 -0.65 7.99 6.80
C SER A 83 0.81 8.45 6.92
N LYS A 84 1.43 8.06 8.03
CA LYS A 84 2.89 8.16 8.14
C LYS A 84 3.54 7.35 7.00
N PRO A 85 4.69 7.83 6.47
CA PRO A 85 5.47 7.04 5.53
C PRO A 85 5.98 5.78 6.23
N GLU A 86 5.79 4.65 5.55
CA GLU A 86 6.33 3.36 5.95
C GLU A 86 7.17 2.80 4.80
N THR A 87 8.14 1.95 5.10
CA THR A 87 9.02 1.37 4.08
C THR A 87 8.85 -0.15 4.04
N PHE A 88 8.99 -0.70 2.85
CA PHE A 88 9.10 -2.14 2.63
C PHE A 88 10.18 -2.41 1.59
N THR A 89 10.84 -3.55 1.72
CA THR A 89 11.81 -4.04 0.74
C THR A 89 11.21 -5.25 0.06
N ILE A 90 11.27 -5.29 -1.26
CA ILE A 90 10.91 -6.49 -2.00
C ILE A 90 12.07 -7.47 -1.89
N ASP A 91 11.75 -8.66 -1.41
CA ASP A 91 12.72 -9.74 -1.32
C ASP A 91 13.20 -10.14 -2.72
N ASP A 92 14.51 -10.28 -2.91
CA ASP A 92 15.10 -10.67 -4.19
C ASP A 92 15.10 -12.19 -4.41
N GLY A 93 14.57 -12.97 -3.47
CA GLY A 93 14.63 -14.43 -3.51
C GLY A 93 16.03 -14.97 -3.21
N ASP A 94 16.96 -14.15 -2.71
CA ASP A 94 18.27 -14.59 -2.23
C ASP A 94 18.13 -15.16 -0.80
N ASP A 95 17.44 -16.30 -0.70
CA ASP A 95 17.51 -17.20 0.46
C ASP A 95 18.78 -18.05 0.28
N ASN A 96 19.79 -17.79 1.11
CA ASN A 96 21.06 -18.53 1.12
C ASN A 96 20.94 -19.93 1.74
#